data_AF-A0A927G7B9-F1
#
_entry.id   AF-A0A927G7B9-F1
#
_cell.length_a   1.000
_cell.length_b   1.000
_cell.length_c   1.000
_cell.angle_alpha   90.00
_cell.angle_beta   90.00
_cell.angle_gamma   90.00
#
_symmetry.space_group_name_H-M   'P 1'
#
loop_
_entity.id
_entity.type
_entity.pdbx_description
1 polymer ?
#
loop_
_entity_poly.entity_id
_entity_poly.type
_entity_poly.pdbx_seq_one_letter_code
_entity_poly.pdbx_strand_id
1 'polypeptide(L)'
;MATPRGCVGTHRNQVPPSRRRVRAVPGRRFAQGAARPPADTSAELGDDVPVSDPTSFDSLITDDEAPPPVTRRAVTFGVSLLATTLLLAGLAVLPAPYAIRSPGPTEDTLGQEDGTPLISITGAQTYDSTGELRLTTVSVAGGPGYPVGLVQVVRDWFDSSRSVQPAELIFPPDTTKEQTEEQGQAEMISSQENATVAALTELGYEVPATLTVDGTTPGTGAEGVFEPGDVIVSLDGDEVVTYQDLIDDLDATRPGSDVRVGVERDGQEEVLTVTTTDIDGQTVLGVYIDPAFDFPVDVAIQIDDIGGPSAGTMFALGIIDQLTPEDEADGVSIAGTGTMSVEGDVGPIGGIQQKMYGAVRDGATWFLAPVANCPDVVGNVPDGLHVARVATLAEARDAMTAIGAGEGGTLATCGPAEQQQAGGAG
;
A
#
# COMPACT_ATOMS: atom_id res chain seq x y z
N MET A 1 24.37 28.09 48.38
CA MET A 1 23.12 27.41 48.77
C MET A 1 22.38 27.11 47.47
N ALA A 2 21.85 25.95 47.13
CA ALA A 2 22.08 24.55 47.46
C ALA A 2 21.36 23.78 46.32
N THR A 3 21.98 22.72 45.80
CA THR A 3 21.40 21.76 44.84
C THR A 3 20.24 20.96 45.47
N PRO A 4 19.32 20.40 44.65
CA PRO A 4 19.30 18.95 44.40
C PRO A 4 18.93 18.62 42.93
N ARG A 5 19.43 17.61 42.19
CA ARG A 5 19.58 16.14 42.34
C ARG A 5 18.29 15.35 42.58
N GLY A 6 17.78 14.72 41.52
CA GLY A 6 16.90 13.53 41.51
C GLY A 6 16.87 12.94 40.10
N CYS A 7 17.66 11.90 39.81
CA CYS A 7 17.35 10.47 39.88
C CYS A 7 16.58 9.95 38.65
N VAL A 8 17.36 9.45 37.68
CA VAL A 8 16.96 8.64 36.52
C VAL A 8 16.60 7.23 37.00
N GLY A 9 15.39 6.77 36.69
CA GLY A 9 14.91 5.42 36.96
C GLY A 9 14.52 4.72 35.65
N THR A 10 15.45 3.93 35.11
CA THR A 10 15.23 3.02 33.98
C THR A 10 14.49 1.76 34.46
N HIS A 11 13.25 1.54 33.99
CA HIS A 11 12.56 0.25 34.13
C HIS A 11 12.52 -0.48 32.78
N ARG A 12 13.46 -1.40 32.59
CA ARG A 12 13.39 -2.48 31.59
C ARG A 12 12.41 -3.54 32.11
N ASN A 13 11.30 -3.75 31.42
CA ASN A 13 10.43 -4.91 31.64
C ASN A 13 10.82 -6.01 30.64
N GLN A 14 11.57 -7.01 31.10
CA GLN A 14 11.87 -8.22 30.33
C GLN A 14 10.87 -9.31 30.72
N VAL A 15 10.01 -9.70 29.77
CA VAL A 15 9.14 -10.87 29.87
C VAL A 15 9.89 -12.10 29.30
N PRO A 16 10.07 -13.20 30.05
CA PRO A 16 10.70 -14.40 29.53
C PRO A 16 9.69 -15.31 28.80
N PRO A 17 10.09 -16.00 27.71
CA PRO A 17 9.18 -16.90 26.98
C PRO A 17 8.96 -18.22 27.72
N SER A 18 7.69 -18.63 27.76
CA SER A 18 7.23 -19.88 28.36
C SER A 18 7.63 -21.11 27.54
N ARG A 19 8.38 -22.04 28.14
CA ARG A 19 8.71 -23.34 27.56
C ARG A 19 7.56 -24.33 27.76
N ARG A 20 6.79 -24.62 26.71
CA ARG A 20 5.86 -25.76 26.70
C ARG A 20 6.63 -27.08 26.61
N ARG A 21 6.47 -27.93 27.63
CA ARG A 21 7.00 -29.31 27.68
C ARG A 21 6.14 -30.24 26.83
N VAL A 22 6.76 -30.93 25.87
CA VAL A 22 6.17 -32.07 25.17
C VAL A 22 6.14 -33.27 26.11
N ARG A 23 4.96 -33.88 26.28
CA ARG A 23 4.71 -35.05 27.12
C ARG A 23 4.88 -36.32 26.27
N ALA A 24 5.89 -37.13 26.59
CA ALA A 24 6.09 -38.46 26.01
C ALA A 24 5.08 -39.47 26.58
N VAL A 25 4.56 -40.35 25.72
CA VAL A 25 3.73 -41.53 26.10
C VAL A 25 4.56 -42.79 25.78
N PRO A 26 4.66 -43.79 26.69
CA PRO A 26 5.56 -44.92 26.55
C PRO A 26 4.95 -46.10 25.75
N GLY A 27 5.86 -46.95 25.27
CA GLY A 27 5.62 -47.92 24.20
C GLY A 27 4.90 -49.22 24.58
N ARG A 28 4.68 -50.04 23.54
CA ARG A 28 4.36 -51.46 23.67
C ARG A 28 5.29 -52.29 22.78
N ARG A 29 6.00 -53.20 23.44
CA ARG A 29 6.83 -54.26 22.87
C ARG A 29 5.95 -55.35 22.26
N PHE A 30 6.38 -55.92 21.14
CA PHE A 30 5.96 -57.28 20.75
C PHE A 30 7.20 -58.13 20.47
N ALA A 31 7.14 -59.35 21.01
CA ALA A 31 8.23 -60.27 21.23
C ALA A 31 8.46 -61.19 20.02
N GLN A 32 9.72 -61.57 19.83
CA GLN A 32 10.15 -62.70 19.00
C GLN A 32 9.69 -64.01 19.61
N GLY A 33 9.21 -64.93 18.77
CA GLY A 33 8.90 -66.31 19.15
C GLY A 33 9.14 -67.24 17.97
N ALA A 34 10.28 -67.92 17.98
CA ALA A 34 10.60 -69.02 17.08
C ALA A 34 10.09 -70.34 17.67
N ALA A 35 9.50 -71.21 16.85
CA ALA A 35 9.32 -72.62 17.16
C ALA A 35 9.20 -73.47 15.88
N ARG A 36 10.09 -74.45 15.74
CA ARG A 36 9.96 -75.65 14.88
C ARG A 36 8.92 -76.60 15.47
N PRO A 37 8.36 -77.55 14.70
CA PRO A 37 8.83 -78.96 14.76
C PRO A 37 8.55 -79.74 13.44
N PRO A 38 8.59 -81.09 13.39
CA PRO A 38 9.75 -81.97 13.53
C PRO A 38 9.90 -82.94 12.34
N ALA A 39 10.97 -83.75 12.41
CA ALA A 39 11.34 -84.82 11.49
C ALA A 39 10.74 -86.19 11.88
N ASP A 40 10.48 -87.02 10.86
CA ASP A 40 10.61 -88.50 10.79
C ASP A 40 10.10 -88.91 9.38
N THR A 41 10.58 -89.92 8.66
CA THR A 41 11.32 -91.14 9.02
C THR A 41 12.06 -91.68 7.78
N SER A 42 13.13 -92.43 8.03
CA SER A 42 14.09 -93.06 7.13
C SER A 42 13.64 -94.41 6.56
N ALA A 43 14.12 -94.79 5.36
CA ALA A 43 14.55 -96.15 4.93
C ALA A 43 14.85 -96.11 3.40
N GLU A 44 15.75 -96.84 2.79
CA GLU A 44 16.93 -97.64 3.15
C GLU A 44 17.77 -97.81 1.86
N LEU A 45 19.02 -98.25 2.03
CA LEU A 45 20.11 -98.29 1.05
C LEU A 45 19.92 -99.23 -0.17
N GLY A 46 20.61 -98.88 -1.26
CA GLY A 46 20.99 -99.78 -2.35
C GLY A 46 22.16 -99.16 -3.15
N ASP A 47 23.29 -99.86 -3.15
CA ASP A 47 24.59 -99.51 -3.73
C ASP A 47 24.56 -99.15 -5.24
N ASP A 48 25.46 -98.26 -5.67
CA ASP A 48 26.52 -98.53 -6.67
C ASP A 48 27.06 -97.27 -7.38
N VAL A 49 28.24 -96.81 -6.92
CA VAL A 49 29.40 -96.25 -7.67
C VAL A 49 29.21 -94.98 -8.57
N PRO A 50 30.28 -94.30 -9.08
CA PRO A 50 30.79 -93.07 -8.46
C PRO A 50 31.01 -91.87 -9.43
N VAL A 51 31.50 -90.76 -8.85
CA VAL A 51 32.24 -89.62 -9.47
C VAL A 51 31.48 -88.71 -10.45
N SER A 52 31.27 -87.44 -10.06
CA SER A 52 31.92 -86.28 -10.71
C SER A 52 31.50 -84.93 -10.11
N ASP A 53 32.52 -84.22 -9.63
CA ASP A 53 32.77 -82.76 -9.46
C ASP A 53 31.79 -81.80 -8.74
N PRO A 54 32.28 -80.96 -7.79
CA PRO A 54 31.51 -79.96 -7.05
C PRO A 54 31.60 -78.58 -7.72
N THR A 55 30.77 -78.30 -8.72
CA THR A 55 30.79 -76.99 -9.42
C THR A 55 29.40 -76.39 -9.66
N SER A 56 28.46 -76.57 -8.72
CA SER A 56 27.10 -76.02 -8.87
C SER A 56 26.74 -74.84 -7.95
N PHE A 57 27.70 -74.28 -7.21
CA PHE A 57 27.48 -73.05 -6.42
C PHE A 57 28.30 -71.83 -6.90
N ASP A 58 29.16 -71.98 -7.91
CA ASP A 58 29.98 -70.89 -8.46
C ASP A 58 29.38 -70.26 -9.75
N SER A 59 28.18 -70.71 -10.16
CA SER A 59 27.57 -70.34 -11.45
C SER A 59 26.29 -69.50 -11.35
N LEU A 60 26.00 -68.91 -10.18
CA LEU A 60 24.85 -67.99 -10.00
C LEU A 60 25.27 -66.53 -9.72
N ILE A 61 26.57 -66.23 -9.79
CA ILE A 61 27.11 -64.86 -9.70
C ILE A 61 28.17 -64.70 -10.79
N THR A 62 27.76 -64.72 -12.05
CA THR A 62 28.56 -64.16 -13.16
C THR A 62 27.72 -64.08 -14.43
N ASP A 63 26.72 -63.22 -14.41
CA ASP A 63 26.47 -62.38 -15.58
C ASP A 63 26.91 -60.98 -15.18
N ASP A 64 28.22 -60.75 -15.33
CA ASP A 64 28.81 -59.42 -15.44
C ASP A 64 28.34 -58.84 -16.79
N GLU A 65 27.02 -58.64 -16.93
CA GLU A 65 26.46 -58.02 -18.12
C GLU A 65 26.87 -56.55 -18.07
N ALA A 66 27.97 -56.26 -18.76
CA ALA A 66 28.53 -54.92 -18.86
C ALA A 66 27.38 -53.95 -19.22
N PRO A 67 27.19 -52.85 -18.48
CA PRO A 67 26.09 -51.95 -18.72
C PRO A 67 26.10 -51.50 -20.19
N PRO A 68 24.92 -51.41 -20.85
CA PRO A 68 24.84 -51.11 -22.27
C PRO A 68 25.60 -49.81 -22.59
N PRO A 69 26.32 -49.72 -23.72
CA PRO A 69 27.15 -48.57 -24.04
C PRO A 69 26.28 -47.31 -24.14
N VAL A 70 26.67 -46.26 -23.42
CA VAL A 70 25.95 -44.99 -23.41
C VAL A 70 25.93 -44.42 -24.84
N THR A 71 24.75 -44.30 -25.43
CA THR A 71 24.62 -43.76 -26.78
C THR A 71 24.88 -42.25 -26.77
N ARG A 72 25.45 -41.70 -27.86
CA ARG A 72 25.63 -40.24 -28.00
C ARG A 72 24.32 -39.47 -27.78
N ARG A 73 23.18 -40.05 -28.20
CA ARG A 73 21.84 -39.48 -27.96
C ARG A 73 21.50 -39.41 -26.47
N ALA A 74 21.76 -40.48 -25.70
CA ALA A 74 21.54 -40.48 -24.25
C ALA A 74 22.42 -39.46 -23.53
N VAL A 75 23.68 -39.30 -23.94
CA VAL A 75 24.57 -38.24 -23.42
C VAL A 75 24.01 -36.86 -23.76
N THR A 76 23.60 -36.61 -25.00
CA THR A 76 23.03 -35.32 -25.40
C THR A 76 21.75 -35.01 -24.63
N PHE A 77 20.84 -35.97 -24.46
CA PHE A 77 19.63 -35.78 -23.66
C PHE A 77 19.95 -35.53 -22.19
N GLY A 78 20.87 -36.27 -21.58
CA GLY A 78 21.28 -36.06 -20.20
C GLY A 78 21.92 -34.70 -19.96
N VAL A 79 22.83 -34.26 -20.84
CA VAL A 79 23.46 -32.94 -20.77
C VAL A 79 22.43 -31.83 -21.02
N SER A 80 21.53 -31.99 -21.99
CA SER A 80 20.49 -30.99 -22.28
C SER A 80 19.49 -30.87 -21.14
N LEU A 81 19.07 -32.00 -20.55
CA LEU A 81 18.21 -32.00 -19.37
C LEU A 81 18.92 -31.29 -18.23
N LEU A 82 20.15 -31.69 -17.87
CA LEU A 82 20.93 -31.04 -16.81
C LEU A 82 21.09 -29.54 -17.04
N ALA A 83 21.45 -29.12 -18.26
CA ALA A 83 21.57 -27.72 -18.61
C ALA A 83 20.24 -26.98 -18.46
N THR A 84 19.13 -27.58 -18.91
CA THR A 84 17.78 -27.01 -18.76
C THR A 84 17.38 -26.90 -17.29
N THR A 85 17.64 -27.93 -16.49
CA THR A 85 17.34 -27.91 -15.05
C THR A 85 18.17 -26.85 -14.32
N LEU A 86 19.45 -26.69 -14.67
CA LEU A 86 20.30 -25.64 -14.11
C LEU A 86 19.86 -24.24 -14.52
N LEU A 87 19.44 -24.06 -15.78
CA LEU A 87 18.87 -22.79 -16.25
C LEU A 87 17.56 -22.46 -15.54
N LEU A 88 16.65 -23.42 -15.40
CA LEU A 88 15.39 -23.25 -14.65
C LEU A 88 15.65 -22.98 -13.17
N ALA A 89 16.61 -23.68 -12.56
CA ALA A 89 17.01 -23.44 -11.18
C ALA A 89 17.63 -22.04 -10.99
N GLY A 90 18.46 -21.59 -11.94
CA GLY A 90 19.01 -20.23 -11.94
C GLY A 90 17.91 -19.17 -12.08
N LEU A 91 16.96 -19.40 -12.99
CA LEU A 91 15.83 -18.51 -13.21
C LEU A 91 14.90 -18.42 -11.98
N ALA A 92 14.83 -19.47 -11.17
CA ALA A 92 14.05 -19.49 -9.93
C ALA A 92 14.70 -18.68 -8.77
N VAL A 93 16.00 -18.40 -8.84
CA VAL A 93 16.75 -17.69 -7.77
C VAL A 93 16.91 -16.20 -8.08
N LEU A 94 16.87 -15.80 -9.35
CA LEU A 94 16.98 -14.39 -9.72
C LEU A 94 15.66 -13.65 -9.44
N PRO A 95 15.73 -12.41 -8.91
CA PRO A 95 14.55 -11.57 -8.76
C PRO A 95 13.95 -11.27 -10.14
N ALA A 96 12.63 -11.40 -10.24
CA ALA A 96 11.90 -11.06 -11.44
C ALA A 96 11.78 -9.53 -11.57
N PRO A 97 11.91 -8.94 -12.77
CA PRO A 97 11.76 -7.50 -13.00
C PRO A 97 10.28 -7.08 -13.03
N TYR A 98 9.48 -7.62 -12.10
CA TYR A 98 8.05 -7.39 -12.01
C TYR A 98 7.68 -7.03 -10.59
N ALA A 99 6.73 -6.12 -10.46
CA ALA A 99 6.07 -5.80 -9.22
C ALA A 99 4.65 -6.36 -9.20
N ILE A 100 4.19 -6.71 -8.01
CA ILE A 100 2.90 -7.32 -7.74
C ILE A 100 2.16 -6.41 -6.79
N ARG A 101 1.02 -5.85 -7.22
CA ARG A 101 0.07 -5.16 -6.33
C ARG A 101 -0.97 -6.15 -5.85
N SER A 102 -1.23 -6.18 -4.55
CA SER A 102 -2.25 -7.01 -3.92
C SER A 102 -3.10 -6.18 -2.94
N PRO A 103 -4.30 -6.64 -2.56
CA PRO A 103 -5.11 -5.97 -1.55
C PRO A 103 -4.33 -5.82 -0.24
N GLY A 104 -4.14 -4.58 0.22
CA GLY A 104 -3.49 -4.30 1.52
C GLY A 104 -4.48 -4.42 2.68
N PRO A 105 -4.05 -4.16 3.93
CA PRO A 105 -4.97 -4.00 5.06
C PRO A 105 -5.93 -2.82 4.84
N THR A 106 -7.06 -2.83 5.56
CA THR A 106 -7.96 -1.67 5.64
C THR A 106 -8.04 -1.22 7.08
N GLU A 107 -7.97 0.08 7.32
CA GLU A 107 -8.05 0.67 8.66
C GLU A 107 -9.36 1.43 8.82
N ASP A 108 -10.00 1.29 9.98
CA ASP A 108 -11.25 1.97 10.30
C ASP A 108 -10.95 3.34 10.95
N THR A 109 -11.26 4.43 10.25
CA THR A 109 -10.99 5.80 10.71
C THR A 109 -11.85 6.22 11.90
N LEU A 110 -12.99 5.55 12.10
CA LEU A 110 -13.86 5.74 13.27
C LEU A 110 -13.49 4.80 14.43
N GLY A 111 -12.58 3.86 14.15
CA GLY A 111 -12.16 2.81 15.06
C GLY A 111 -10.96 3.19 15.94
N GLN A 112 -10.43 2.17 16.62
CA GLN A 112 -9.24 2.27 17.46
C GLN A 112 -8.31 1.10 17.17
N GLU A 113 -7.01 1.38 17.11
CA GLU A 113 -5.96 0.37 17.03
C GLU A 113 -5.18 0.32 18.35
N ASP A 114 -5.03 -0.88 18.93
CA ASP A 114 -4.37 -1.11 20.23
C ASP A 114 -4.87 -0.21 21.39
N GLY A 115 -6.14 0.20 21.33
CA GLY A 115 -6.78 1.07 22.33
C GLY A 115 -6.53 2.57 22.13
N THR A 116 -5.99 2.94 20.98
CA THR A 116 -5.74 4.31 20.56
C THR A 116 -6.64 4.64 19.36
N PRO A 117 -7.46 5.71 19.41
CA PRO A 117 -8.25 6.14 18.26
C PRO A 117 -7.36 6.47 17.06
N LEU A 118 -7.78 6.02 15.88
CA LEU A 118 -7.08 6.35 14.63
C LEU A 118 -7.11 7.86 14.42
N ILE A 119 -8.29 8.47 14.53
CA ILE A 119 -8.47 9.93 14.52
C ILE A 119 -8.83 10.38 15.93
N SER A 120 -8.06 11.32 16.48
CA SER A 120 -8.33 11.95 17.76
C SER A 120 -8.45 13.45 17.58
N ILE A 121 -9.54 14.02 18.10
CA ILE A 121 -9.84 15.45 17.97
C ILE A 121 -9.94 16.07 19.37
N THR A 122 -9.23 17.17 19.59
CA THR A 122 -9.31 17.97 20.81
C THR A 122 -9.52 19.45 20.50
N GLY A 123 -10.09 20.21 21.44
CA GLY A 123 -10.40 21.63 21.22
C GLY A 123 -11.80 21.90 20.64
N ALA A 124 -12.53 20.85 20.25
CA ALA A 124 -13.94 20.91 19.85
C ALA A 124 -14.78 19.83 20.56
N GLN A 125 -16.11 19.98 20.49
CA GLN A 125 -17.03 18.91 20.89
C GLN A 125 -16.98 17.81 19.84
N THR A 126 -16.73 16.57 20.27
CA THR A 126 -16.82 15.39 19.41
C THR A 126 -18.05 14.57 19.74
N TYR A 127 -18.45 13.72 18.79
CA TYR A 127 -19.60 12.84 18.87
C TYR A 127 -19.16 11.38 18.64
N ASP A 128 -19.88 10.46 19.27
CA ASP A 128 -19.68 9.03 19.05
C ASP A 128 -20.37 8.65 17.73
N SER A 129 -19.73 7.76 16.96
CA SER A 129 -20.23 7.27 15.68
C SER A 129 -20.46 5.77 15.72
N THR A 130 -21.35 5.26 14.87
CA THR A 130 -21.56 3.82 14.70
C THR A 130 -21.31 3.39 13.26
N GLY A 131 -20.78 2.19 13.10
CA GLY A 131 -20.40 1.67 11.79
C GLY A 131 -18.89 1.60 11.64
N GLU A 132 -18.42 1.57 10.41
CA GLU A 132 -16.98 1.57 10.10
C GLU A 132 -16.74 2.41 8.86
N LEU A 133 -15.70 3.23 8.89
CA LEU A 133 -15.25 3.99 7.73
C LEU A 133 -13.83 3.53 7.36
N ARG A 134 -13.77 2.54 6.45
CA ARG A 134 -12.56 1.80 6.14
C ARG A 134 -11.74 2.44 5.02
N LEU A 135 -10.60 3.03 5.36
CA LEU A 135 -9.60 3.39 4.35
C LEU A 135 -8.95 2.13 3.77
N THR A 136 -8.68 2.12 2.48
CA THR A 136 -8.13 0.95 1.78
C THR A 136 -6.73 1.18 1.24
N THR A 137 -5.85 0.21 1.46
CA THR A 137 -4.45 0.26 1.03
C THR A 137 -4.14 -0.78 -0.05
N VAL A 138 -2.97 -0.63 -0.68
CA VAL A 138 -2.42 -1.60 -1.62
C VAL A 138 -1.04 -2.01 -1.13
N SER A 139 -0.79 -3.32 -1.06
CA SER A 139 0.55 -3.83 -0.81
C SER A 139 1.27 -4.03 -2.14
N VAL A 140 2.52 -3.59 -2.22
CA VAL A 140 3.36 -3.76 -3.42
C VAL A 140 4.59 -4.59 -3.07
N ALA A 141 4.79 -5.69 -3.81
CA ALA A 141 6.02 -6.48 -3.77
C ALA A 141 6.75 -6.37 -5.12
N GLY A 142 8.06 -6.64 -5.15
CA GLY A 142 8.91 -6.58 -6.35
C GLY A 142 9.73 -5.30 -6.49
N GLY A 143 9.63 -4.39 -5.53
CA GLY A 143 10.46 -3.18 -5.42
C GLY A 143 11.72 -3.35 -4.56
N PRO A 144 12.50 -2.27 -4.37
CA PRO A 144 13.68 -2.26 -3.52
C PRO A 144 13.39 -2.85 -2.13
N GLY A 145 14.16 -3.87 -1.72
CA GLY A 145 14.00 -4.54 -0.42
C GLY A 145 12.95 -5.67 -0.35
N TYR A 146 12.06 -5.79 -1.34
CA TYR A 146 10.99 -6.80 -1.36
C TYR A 146 10.95 -7.59 -2.70
N PRO A 147 12.01 -8.33 -3.07
CA PRO A 147 12.08 -9.00 -4.37
C PRO A 147 11.03 -10.12 -4.52
N VAL A 148 10.53 -10.32 -5.74
CA VAL A 148 9.64 -11.44 -6.09
C VAL A 148 10.31 -12.37 -7.08
N GLY A 149 10.02 -13.68 -6.98
CA GLY A 149 10.51 -14.69 -7.91
C GLY A 149 9.55 -14.94 -9.08
N LEU A 150 10.06 -15.49 -10.18
CA LEU A 150 9.23 -15.75 -11.37
C LEU A 150 8.07 -16.71 -11.15
N VAL A 151 8.24 -17.71 -10.28
CA VAL A 151 7.15 -18.64 -9.95
C VAL A 151 5.99 -17.92 -9.28
N GLN A 152 6.31 -16.98 -8.38
CA GLN A 152 5.31 -16.13 -7.73
C GLN A 152 4.63 -15.21 -8.75
N VAL A 153 5.39 -14.57 -9.63
CA VAL A 153 4.88 -13.73 -10.71
C VAL A 153 3.88 -14.48 -11.59
N VAL A 154 4.24 -15.68 -12.06
CA VAL A 154 3.36 -16.50 -12.92
C VAL A 154 2.10 -16.93 -12.17
N ARG A 155 2.22 -17.31 -10.89
CA ARG A 155 1.07 -17.69 -10.06
C ARG A 155 0.12 -16.50 -9.86
N ASP A 156 0.66 -15.36 -9.47
CA ASP A 156 -0.11 -14.15 -9.13
C ASP A 156 -0.71 -13.50 -10.40
N TRP A 157 -0.18 -13.81 -11.60
CA TRP A 157 -0.79 -13.44 -12.89
C TRP A 157 -2.19 -14.04 -13.11
N PHE A 158 -2.51 -15.17 -12.47
CA PHE A 158 -3.82 -15.83 -12.57
C PHE A 158 -4.76 -15.50 -11.41
N ASP A 159 -4.36 -14.64 -10.47
CA ASP A 159 -5.17 -14.20 -9.34
C ASP A 159 -5.81 -12.85 -9.67
N SER A 160 -7.15 -12.82 -9.81
CA SER A 160 -7.89 -11.60 -10.17
C SER A 160 -7.80 -10.49 -9.13
N SER A 161 -7.43 -10.81 -7.89
CA SER A 161 -7.23 -9.81 -6.84
C SER A 161 -5.87 -9.12 -6.95
N ARG A 162 -4.95 -9.62 -7.77
CA ARG A 162 -3.58 -9.12 -7.89
C ARG A 162 -3.32 -8.54 -9.28
N SER A 163 -2.45 -7.55 -9.38
CA SER A 163 -1.94 -7.09 -10.67
C SER A 163 -0.42 -7.23 -10.73
N VAL A 164 0.07 -7.73 -11.86
CA VAL A 164 1.49 -7.94 -12.11
C VAL A 164 1.93 -6.99 -13.22
N GLN A 165 2.91 -6.15 -12.94
CA GLN A 165 3.39 -5.11 -13.84
C GLN A 165 4.92 -5.06 -13.84
N PRO A 166 5.58 -4.54 -14.89
CA PRO A 166 7.01 -4.27 -14.83
C PRO A 166 7.36 -3.41 -13.62
N ALA A 167 8.42 -3.77 -12.89
CA ALA A 167 8.78 -3.08 -11.65
C ALA A 167 9.09 -1.58 -11.88
N GLU A 168 9.67 -1.25 -13.03
CA GLU A 168 10.01 0.11 -13.46
C GLU A 168 8.80 1.05 -13.64
N LEU A 169 7.58 0.51 -13.81
CA LEU A 169 6.36 1.33 -13.87
C LEU A 169 5.88 1.80 -12.48
N ILE A 170 6.42 1.21 -11.41
CA ILE A 170 6.02 1.51 -10.03
C ILE A 170 7.18 2.12 -9.25
N PHE A 171 8.39 1.59 -9.45
CA PHE A 171 9.59 2.03 -8.77
C PHE A 171 10.57 2.58 -9.80
N PRO A 172 10.91 3.88 -9.74
CA PRO A 172 12.00 4.40 -10.55
C PRO A 172 13.29 3.58 -10.32
N PRO A 173 14.09 3.31 -11.37
CA PRO A 173 15.20 2.37 -11.29
C PRO A 173 16.31 2.75 -10.29
N ASP A 174 16.39 4.02 -9.90
CA ASP A 174 17.42 4.57 -9.02
C ASP A 174 16.93 4.91 -7.60
N THR A 175 15.70 4.51 -7.22
CA THR A 175 15.19 4.76 -5.86
C THR A 175 15.52 3.62 -4.90
N THR A 176 15.93 3.99 -3.69
CA THR A 176 16.16 3.04 -2.60
C THR A 176 14.87 2.77 -1.83
N LYS A 177 14.89 1.69 -1.03
CA LYS A 177 13.80 1.37 -0.11
C LYS A 177 13.53 2.54 0.86
N GLU A 178 14.59 3.04 1.51
CA GLU A 178 14.52 4.12 2.49
C GLU A 178 13.87 5.38 1.87
N GLN A 179 14.34 5.81 0.70
CA GLN A 179 13.79 6.98 0.00
C GLN A 179 12.30 6.82 -0.35
N THR A 180 11.87 5.61 -0.70
CA THR A 180 10.46 5.34 -1.01
C THR A 180 9.59 5.40 0.24
N GLU A 181 10.09 4.88 1.37
CA GLU A 181 9.40 4.93 2.66
C GLU A 181 9.34 6.36 3.23
N GLU A 182 10.43 7.14 3.09
CA GLU A 182 10.48 8.56 3.47
C GLU A 182 9.49 9.39 2.64
N GLN A 183 9.49 9.21 1.31
CA GLN A 183 8.55 9.90 0.42
C GLN A 183 7.10 9.53 0.75
N GLY A 184 6.80 8.24 0.93
CA GLY A 184 5.45 7.79 1.26
C GLY A 184 4.95 8.34 2.59
N GLN A 185 5.82 8.51 3.58
CA GLN A 185 5.48 9.16 4.86
C GLN A 185 5.23 10.66 4.69
N ALA A 186 6.05 11.36 3.91
CA ALA A 186 5.84 12.78 3.62
C ALA A 186 4.50 13.02 2.89
N GLU A 187 4.19 12.21 1.88
CA GLU A 187 2.90 12.22 1.18
C GLU A 187 1.72 11.93 2.13
N MET A 188 1.93 11.06 3.12
CA MET A 188 0.91 10.74 4.11
C MET A 188 0.65 11.91 5.08
N ILE A 189 1.71 12.61 5.53
CA ILE A 189 1.56 13.82 6.35
C ILE A 189 0.74 14.87 5.60
N SER A 190 1.13 15.19 4.37
CA SER A 190 0.38 16.13 3.52
C SER A 190 -1.07 15.69 3.30
N SER A 191 -1.31 14.38 3.13
CA SER A 191 -2.67 13.85 2.99
C SER A 191 -3.52 14.01 4.25
N GLN A 192 -2.94 13.97 5.44
CA GLN A 192 -3.64 14.17 6.71
C GLN A 192 -3.96 15.66 6.90
N GLU A 193 -3.01 16.54 6.60
CA GLU A 193 -3.18 17.99 6.66
C GLU A 193 -4.27 18.45 5.69
N ASN A 194 -4.20 18.05 4.42
CA ASN A 194 -5.19 18.42 3.43
C ASN A 194 -6.60 17.93 3.80
N ALA A 195 -6.69 16.69 4.30
CA ALA A 195 -7.96 16.14 4.77
C ALA A 195 -8.53 16.93 5.96
N THR A 196 -7.67 17.37 6.88
CA THR A 196 -8.05 18.18 8.03
C THR A 196 -8.55 19.56 7.60
N VAL A 197 -7.82 20.24 6.71
CA VAL A 197 -8.25 21.54 6.15
C VAL A 197 -9.59 21.41 5.44
N ALA A 198 -9.73 20.42 4.55
CA ALA A 198 -10.95 20.21 3.77
C ALA A 198 -12.16 19.89 4.69
N ALA A 199 -11.98 19.02 5.68
CA ALA A 199 -13.03 18.68 6.64
C ALA A 199 -13.48 19.88 7.49
N LEU A 200 -12.54 20.64 8.03
CA LEU A 200 -12.85 21.81 8.84
C LEU A 200 -13.51 22.91 7.99
N THR A 201 -13.04 23.12 6.76
CA THR A 201 -13.62 24.10 5.84
C THR A 201 -15.04 23.72 5.42
N GLU A 202 -15.30 22.43 5.12
CA GLU A 202 -16.64 21.90 4.83
C GLU A 202 -17.62 22.14 6.00
N LEU A 203 -17.13 22.07 7.24
CA LEU A 203 -17.90 22.37 8.45
C LEU A 203 -18.03 23.88 8.75
N GLY A 204 -17.45 24.74 7.91
CA GLY A 204 -17.53 26.19 8.01
C GLY A 204 -16.53 26.84 8.97
N TYR A 205 -15.47 26.12 9.36
CA TYR A 205 -14.34 26.72 10.07
C TYR A 205 -13.45 27.51 9.11
N GLU A 206 -12.87 28.60 9.61
CA GLU A 206 -11.79 29.30 8.92
C GLU A 206 -10.46 28.63 9.27
N VAL A 207 -9.71 28.20 8.26
CA VAL A 207 -8.39 27.56 8.43
C VAL A 207 -7.35 28.38 7.66
N PRO A 208 -6.82 29.47 8.25
CA PRO A 208 -5.85 30.31 7.58
C PRO A 208 -4.54 29.55 7.35
N ALA A 209 -3.91 29.81 6.20
CA ALA A 209 -2.64 29.21 5.81
C ALA A 209 -1.56 30.29 5.73
N THR A 210 -0.37 29.98 6.23
CA THR A 210 0.84 30.79 6.02
C THR A 210 1.67 30.13 4.94
N LEU A 211 1.73 30.74 3.75
CA LEU A 211 2.43 30.18 2.59
C LEU A 211 3.92 30.53 2.64
N THR A 212 4.73 29.66 3.23
CA THR A 212 6.18 29.90 3.38
C THR A 212 6.95 29.30 2.21
N VAL A 213 7.88 30.04 1.63
CA VAL A 213 8.76 29.54 0.58
C VAL A 213 9.84 28.64 1.21
N ASP A 214 9.87 27.36 0.84
CA ASP A 214 10.92 26.43 1.25
C ASP A 214 12.10 26.45 0.26
N GLY A 215 11.85 26.81 -1.01
CA GLY A 215 12.89 26.91 -2.01
C GLY A 215 12.42 27.43 -3.37
N THR A 216 13.32 27.38 -4.36
CA THR A 216 13.03 27.80 -5.73
C THR A 216 13.46 26.73 -6.73
N THR A 217 12.76 26.69 -7.87
CA THR A 217 13.09 25.81 -9.00
C THR A 217 14.20 26.44 -9.83
N PRO A 218 15.35 25.76 -10.04
CA PRO A 218 16.45 26.30 -10.84
C PRO A 218 16.03 26.65 -12.28
N GLY A 219 16.52 27.77 -12.79
CA GLY A 219 16.25 28.24 -14.15
C GLY A 219 14.91 28.97 -14.33
N THR A 220 14.13 29.15 -13.26
CA THR A 220 12.89 29.94 -13.27
C THR A 220 13.13 31.39 -12.84
N GLY A 221 12.14 32.27 -13.04
CA GLY A 221 12.21 33.66 -12.59
C GLY A 221 12.24 33.86 -11.07
N ALA A 222 11.98 32.80 -10.29
CA ALA A 222 12.09 32.82 -8.84
C ALA A 222 13.54 32.67 -8.33
N GLU A 223 14.45 32.12 -9.15
CA GLU A 223 15.83 31.84 -8.73
C GLU A 223 16.58 33.13 -8.36
N GLY A 224 17.06 33.20 -7.12
CA GLY A 224 17.78 34.37 -6.59
C GLY A 224 16.90 35.60 -6.31
N VAL A 225 15.57 35.46 -6.44
CA VAL A 225 14.59 36.49 -6.07
C VAL A 225 13.95 36.19 -4.72
N PHE A 226 13.51 34.94 -4.52
CA PHE A 226 13.00 34.46 -3.23
C PHE A 226 14.12 33.87 -2.36
N GLU A 227 13.93 33.98 -1.06
CA GLU A 227 14.76 33.36 -0.03
C GLU A 227 13.92 32.33 0.75
N PRO A 228 14.49 31.17 1.17
CA PRO A 228 13.79 30.26 2.05
C PRO A 228 13.35 30.96 3.34
N GLY A 229 12.07 30.83 3.69
CA GLY A 229 11.44 31.53 4.81
C GLY A 229 10.61 32.76 4.43
N ASP A 230 10.61 33.19 3.16
CA ASP A 230 9.69 34.23 2.68
C ASP A 230 8.25 33.77 2.82
N VAL A 231 7.37 34.59 3.40
CA VAL A 231 5.93 34.31 3.47
C VAL A 231 5.23 35.06 2.36
N ILE A 232 4.53 34.39 1.46
CA ILE A 232 3.76 35.03 0.39
C ILE A 232 2.46 35.60 0.98
N VAL A 233 2.22 36.90 0.78
CA VAL A 233 1.05 37.61 1.33
C VAL A 233 0.20 38.29 0.25
N SER A 234 0.71 38.48 -0.97
CA SER A 234 -0.08 39.02 -2.09
C SER A 234 0.51 38.70 -3.46
N LEU A 235 -0.35 38.69 -4.49
CA LEU A 235 0.02 38.62 -5.89
C LEU A 235 -0.61 39.78 -6.67
N ASP A 236 0.22 40.57 -7.34
CA ASP A 236 -0.14 41.79 -8.08
C ASP A 236 -0.97 42.86 -7.35
N GLY A 237 -1.02 42.76 -6.02
CA GLY A 237 -1.73 43.67 -5.12
C GLY A 237 -3.03 43.08 -4.57
N ASP A 238 -3.42 41.88 -5.01
CA ASP A 238 -4.49 41.09 -4.42
C ASP A 238 -3.92 40.26 -3.26
N GLU A 239 -4.64 40.24 -2.13
CA GLU A 239 -4.20 39.54 -0.91
C GLU A 239 -4.30 38.04 -1.11
N VAL A 240 -3.22 37.33 -0.77
CA VAL A 240 -3.14 35.87 -0.86
C VAL A 240 -3.21 35.34 0.56
N VAL A 241 -4.39 34.82 0.93
CA VAL A 241 -4.66 34.29 2.28
C VAL A 241 -4.60 32.75 2.26
N THR A 242 -4.92 32.16 1.11
CA THR A 242 -4.93 30.71 0.90
C THR A 242 -4.03 30.31 -0.25
N TYR A 243 -3.66 29.03 -0.28
CA TYR A 243 -2.91 28.47 -1.40
C TYR A 243 -3.71 28.53 -2.71
N GLN A 244 -5.04 28.43 -2.65
CA GLN A 244 -5.90 28.53 -3.84
C GLN A 244 -5.95 29.95 -4.39
N ASP A 245 -5.95 31.00 -3.56
CA ASP A 245 -5.86 32.39 -4.03
C ASP A 245 -4.62 32.56 -4.92
N LEU A 246 -3.49 31.99 -4.48
CA LEU A 246 -2.25 31.99 -5.24
C LEU A 246 -2.37 31.22 -6.57
N ILE A 247 -3.01 30.04 -6.56
CA ILE A 247 -3.23 29.25 -7.78
C ILE A 247 -4.16 30.00 -8.75
N ASP A 248 -5.29 30.51 -8.28
CA ASP A 248 -6.29 31.20 -9.10
C ASP A 248 -5.68 32.45 -9.77
N ASP A 249 -4.90 33.23 -9.02
CA ASP A 249 -4.21 34.40 -9.54
C ASP A 249 -3.14 34.03 -10.58
N LEU A 250 -2.46 32.87 -10.40
CA LEU A 250 -1.50 32.37 -11.37
C LEU A 250 -2.15 31.79 -12.63
N ASP A 251 -3.28 31.08 -12.51
CA ASP A 251 -4.06 30.55 -13.64
C ASP A 251 -4.66 31.69 -14.49
N ALA A 252 -5.02 32.82 -13.86
CA ALA A 252 -5.42 34.04 -14.55
C ALA A 252 -4.23 34.75 -15.25
N THR A 253 -3.00 34.39 -14.90
CA THR A 253 -1.77 35.00 -15.40
C THR A 253 -1.20 34.22 -16.58
N ARG A 254 -0.67 34.93 -17.58
CA ARG A 254 0.01 34.28 -18.72
C ARG A 254 1.43 33.86 -18.34
N PRO A 255 1.92 32.69 -18.78
CA PRO A 255 3.33 32.33 -18.60
C PRO A 255 4.26 33.37 -19.23
N GLY A 256 5.39 33.65 -18.58
CA GLY A 256 6.38 34.66 -19.00
C GLY A 256 5.98 36.10 -18.66
N SER A 257 4.94 36.30 -17.84
CA SER A 257 4.55 37.62 -17.35
C SER A 257 5.35 37.99 -16.10
N ASP A 258 5.72 39.25 -15.97
CA ASP A 258 6.27 39.79 -14.72
C ASP A 258 5.13 40.10 -13.75
N VAL A 259 5.06 39.38 -12.64
CA VAL A 259 4.11 39.57 -11.56
C VAL A 259 4.79 40.17 -10.34
N ARG A 260 4.05 40.98 -9.56
CA ARG A 260 4.54 41.56 -8.31
C ARG A 260 4.06 40.70 -7.14
N VAL A 261 4.98 39.99 -6.49
CA VAL A 261 4.67 39.15 -5.34
C VAL A 261 5.00 39.93 -4.07
N GLY A 262 4.01 40.19 -3.23
CA GLY A 262 4.26 40.71 -1.89
C GLY A 262 4.65 39.55 -0.97
N VAL A 263 5.77 39.71 -0.26
CA VAL A 263 6.25 38.75 0.72
C VAL A 263 6.54 39.43 2.04
N GLU A 264 6.42 38.70 3.14
CA GLU A 264 7.03 39.06 4.40
C GLU A 264 8.38 38.33 4.53
N ARG A 265 9.47 39.11 4.58
CA ARG A 265 10.85 38.63 4.77
C ARG A 265 11.41 39.22 6.06
N ASP A 266 11.83 38.37 6.98
CA ASP A 266 12.33 38.78 8.31
C ASP A 266 11.37 39.75 9.06
N GLY A 267 10.06 39.58 8.89
CA GLY A 267 9.03 40.43 9.50
C GLY A 267 8.85 41.80 8.83
N GLN A 268 9.37 41.99 7.61
CA GLN A 268 9.18 43.19 6.80
C GLN A 268 8.50 42.84 5.47
N GLU A 269 7.51 43.63 5.08
CA GLU A 269 6.88 43.50 3.77
C GLU A 269 7.83 43.98 2.66
N GLU A 270 8.08 43.11 1.69
CA GLU A 270 8.81 43.39 0.46
C GLU A 270 7.94 43.05 -0.76
N VAL A 271 8.15 43.76 -1.87
CA VAL A 271 7.50 43.43 -3.14
C VAL A 271 8.56 42.97 -4.12
N LEU A 272 8.51 41.70 -4.47
CA LEU A 272 9.39 41.05 -5.42
C LEU A 272 8.76 41.09 -6.82
N THR A 273 9.58 41.26 -7.85
CA THR A 273 9.12 41.12 -9.25
C THR A 273 9.65 39.81 -9.79
N VAL A 274 8.75 38.94 -10.24
CA VAL A 274 9.06 37.56 -10.62
C VAL A 274 8.48 37.32 -12.00
N THR A 275 9.27 36.72 -12.90
CA THR A 275 8.76 36.29 -14.20
C THR A 275 8.18 34.89 -14.08
N THR A 276 6.87 34.73 -14.32
CA THR A 276 6.21 33.42 -14.29
C THR A 276 6.75 32.50 -15.39
N THR A 277 6.69 31.20 -15.16
CA THR A 277 7.18 30.16 -16.09
C THR A 277 6.04 29.19 -16.44
N ASP A 278 6.08 28.61 -17.64
CA ASP A 278 5.21 27.50 -18.01
C ASP A 278 5.86 26.18 -17.57
N ILE A 279 5.15 25.40 -16.75
CA ILE A 279 5.52 24.03 -16.43
C ILE A 279 4.31 23.15 -16.77
N ASP A 280 4.49 22.26 -17.75
CA ASP A 280 3.45 21.33 -18.21
C ASP A 280 2.10 21.99 -18.55
N GLY A 281 2.14 23.22 -19.09
CA GLY A 281 0.96 23.99 -19.47
C GLY A 281 0.29 24.77 -18.35
N GLN A 282 0.89 24.80 -17.15
CA GLN A 282 0.45 25.61 -16.01
C GLN A 282 1.41 26.79 -15.80
N THR A 283 0.84 27.96 -15.49
CA THR A 283 1.62 29.14 -15.10
C THR A 283 2.06 28.99 -13.64
N VAL A 284 3.37 29.08 -13.39
CA VAL A 284 3.92 28.97 -12.02
C VAL A 284 4.90 30.09 -11.71
N LEU A 285 5.08 30.41 -10.43
CA LEU A 285 6.15 31.30 -9.95
C LEU A 285 7.53 30.63 -10.01
N GLY A 286 7.59 29.31 -9.81
CA GLY A 286 8.85 28.57 -9.66
C GLY A 286 9.37 28.52 -8.22
N VAL A 287 8.48 28.63 -7.22
CA VAL A 287 8.79 28.43 -5.79
C VAL A 287 8.27 27.07 -5.31
N TYR A 288 8.94 26.49 -4.31
CA TYR A 288 8.39 25.42 -3.48
C TYR A 288 7.78 26.09 -2.24
N ILE A 289 6.50 25.82 -1.98
CA ILE A 289 5.76 26.41 -0.87
C ILE A 289 5.48 25.30 0.15
N ASP A 290 5.75 25.61 1.41
CA ASP A 290 5.38 24.83 2.59
C ASP A 290 4.27 25.58 3.34
N PRO A 291 2.99 25.19 3.15
CA PRO A 291 1.87 25.85 3.81
C PRO A 291 1.79 25.42 5.29
N ALA A 292 1.83 26.39 6.20
CA ALA A 292 1.57 26.14 7.62
C ALA A 292 0.13 26.56 7.97
N PHE A 293 -0.71 25.59 8.34
CA PHE A 293 -2.11 25.84 8.71
C PHE A 293 -2.25 26.13 10.21
N ASP A 294 -3.05 27.14 10.56
CA ASP A 294 -3.48 27.39 11.95
C ASP A 294 -4.85 26.74 12.18
N PHE A 295 -4.85 25.54 12.75
CA PHE A 295 -6.07 24.79 12.95
C PHE A 295 -6.83 25.27 14.20
N PRO A 296 -8.11 25.63 14.09
CA PRO A 296 -8.94 26.00 15.26
C PRO A 296 -9.26 24.80 16.17
N VAL A 297 -8.98 23.58 15.71
CA VAL A 297 -9.22 22.32 16.39
C VAL A 297 -8.00 21.42 16.16
N ASP A 298 -7.49 20.79 17.22
CA ASP A 298 -6.35 19.89 17.12
C ASP A 298 -6.82 18.51 16.64
N VAL A 299 -6.40 18.11 15.43
CA VAL A 299 -6.68 16.79 14.87
C VAL A 299 -5.37 15.99 14.81
N ALA A 300 -5.36 14.81 15.42
CA ALA A 300 -4.24 13.87 15.36
C ALA A 300 -4.70 12.57 14.68
N ILE A 301 -4.00 12.18 13.61
CA ILE A 301 -4.26 10.95 12.87
C ILE A 301 -3.09 10.00 13.10
N GLN A 302 -3.36 8.82 13.63
CA GLN A 302 -2.36 7.81 13.95
C GLN A 302 -2.49 6.66 12.97
N ILE A 303 -1.52 6.58 12.06
CA ILE A 303 -1.43 5.49 11.09
C ILE A 303 0.04 5.10 10.93
N ASP A 304 0.36 3.87 11.34
CA ASP A 304 1.71 3.33 11.26
C ASP A 304 1.87 2.49 9.97
N ASP A 305 3.08 2.47 9.41
CA ASP A 305 3.48 1.61 8.29
C ASP A 305 2.62 1.73 6.99
N ILE A 306 1.81 2.79 6.85
CA ILE A 306 1.03 3.10 5.63
C ILE A 306 1.50 4.44 5.07
N GLY A 307 1.83 4.45 3.77
CA GLY A 307 2.29 5.64 3.05
C GLY A 307 1.44 5.97 1.82
N GLY A 308 1.65 7.18 1.29
CA GLY A 308 1.02 7.70 0.09
C GLY A 308 -0.30 8.43 0.33
N PRO A 309 -0.76 9.28 -0.60
CA PRO A 309 -1.77 10.30 -0.31
C PRO A 309 -3.22 9.80 -0.40
N SER A 310 -3.42 8.51 -0.64
CA SER A 310 -4.71 7.95 -1.09
C SER A 310 -5.79 7.77 -0.01
N ALA A 311 -5.51 8.20 1.23
CA ALA A 311 -6.38 8.09 2.39
C ALA A 311 -7.12 9.40 2.72
N GLY A 312 -6.74 10.52 2.10
CA GLY A 312 -7.23 11.85 2.46
C GLY A 312 -8.76 11.96 2.50
N THR A 313 -9.49 11.41 1.52
CA THR A 313 -10.96 11.44 1.52
C THR A 313 -11.56 10.75 2.75
N MET A 314 -11.00 9.62 3.15
CA MET A 314 -11.51 8.84 4.28
C MET A 314 -11.18 9.50 5.62
N PHE A 315 -10.01 10.14 5.73
CA PHE A 315 -9.69 10.97 6.89
C PHE A 315 -10.63 12.16 7.02
N ALA A 316 -10.89 12.88 5.92
CA ALA A 316 -11.77 14.04 5.94
C ALA A 316 -13.18 13.67 6.40
N LEU A 317 -13.75 12.59 5.85
CA LEU A 317 -15.04 12.05 6.27
C LEU A 317 -15.05 11.62 7.74
N GLY A 318 -14.00 10.95 8.22
CA GLY A 318 -13.91 10.54 9.62
C GLY A 318 -13.79 11.72 10.60
N ILE A 319 -13.17 12.84 10.17
CA ILE A 319 -13.13 14.09 10.95
C ILE A 319 -14.50 14.75 10.98
N ILE A 320 -15.18 14.82 9.83
CA ILE A 320 -16.53 15.39 9.72
C ILE A 320 -17.50 14.65 10.64
N ASP A 321 -17.56 13.33 10.52
CA ASP A 321 -18.49 12.49 11.28
C ASP A 321 -18.28 12.65 12.80
N GLN A 322 -17.01 12.69 13.27
CA GLN A 322 -16.72 12.94 14.69
C GLN A 322 -17.04 14.38 15.16
N LEU A 323 -17.05 15.37 14.28
CA LEU A 323 -17.35 16.77 14.60
C LEU A 323 -18.83 17.13 14.42
N THR A 324 -19.63 16.24 13.82
CA THR A 324 -21.07 16.45 13.63
C THR A 324 -21.91 15.60 14.59
N PRO A 325 -23.07 16.12 15.06
CA PRO A 325 -23.96 15.37 15.95
C PRO A 325 -24.73 14.24 15.26
N GLU A 326 -24.71 14.18 13.93
CA GLU A 326 -25.36 13.15 13.13
C GLU A 326 -24.39 11.97 13.00
N ASP A 327 -24.89 10.76 13.24
CA ASP A 327 -24.17 9.52 12.98
C ASP A 327 -24.37 9.18 11.50
N GLU A 328 -23.42 9.59 10.66
CA GLU A 328 -23.59 9.61 9.20
C GLU A 328 -23.43 8.21 8.58
N ALA A 329 -22.61 7.37 9.21
CA ALA A 329 -22.43 5.96 8.81
C ALA A 329 -23.55 5.04 9.33
N ASP A 330 -24.24 5.41 10.43
CA ASP A 330 -25.40 4.72 11.03
C ASP A 330 -25.26 3.19 11.10
N GLY A 331 -24.09 2.71 11.53
CA GLY A 331 -23.83 1.28 11.72
C GLY A 331 -23.39 0.53 10.46
N VAL A 332 -23.27 1.21 9.31
CA VAL A 332 -22.86 0.60 8.03
C VAL A 332 -21.33 0.57 7.91
N SER A 333 -20.79 -0.50 7.32
CA SER A 333 -19.37 -0.60 6.95
C SER A 333 -19.16 -0.08 5.53
N ILE A 334 -18.55 1.10 5.43
CA ILE A 334 -18.27 1.83 4.20
C ILE A 334 -16.76 1.87 4.01
N ALA A 335 -16.27 1.34 2.89
CA ALA A 335 -14.86 1.48 2.53
C ALA A 335 -14.68 2.59 1.50
N GLY A 336 -13.44 3.04 1.32
CA GLY A 336 -13.15 3.97 0.23
C GLY A 336 -11.68 4.33 0.11
N THR A 337 -11.43 5.28 -0.79
CA THR A 337 -10.12 5.85 -1.07
C THR A 337 -10.29 7.14 -1.87
N GLY A 338 -9.24 7.94 -1.90
CA GLY A 338 -9.15 9.16 -2.70
C GLY A 338 -8.10 10.06 -2.09
N THR A 339 -7.34 10.76 -2.94
CA THR A 339 -6.56 11.90 -2.44
C THR A 339 -7.52 13.04 -2.15
N MET A 340 -7.12 13.94 -1.25
CA MET A 340 -7.92 15.11 -0.89
C MET A 340 -7.10 16.37 -1.13
N SER A 341 -7.65 17.31 -1.90
CA SER A 341 -7.14 18.68 -1.93
C SER A 341 -7.68 19.48 -0.73
N VAL A 342 -7.10 20.64 -0.44
CA VAL A 342 -7.58 21.47 0.68
C VAL A 342 -8.96 22.08 0.41
N GLU A 343 -9.34 22.20 -0.86
CA GLU A 343 -10.64 22.71 -1.34
C GLU A 343 -11.75 21.64 -1.30
N GLY A 344 -11.39 20.38 -1.03
CA GLY A 344 -12.33 19.28 -1.01
C GLY A 344 -12.44 18.49 -2.31
N ASP A 345 -11.52 18.63 -3.27
CA ASP A 345 -11.54 17.81 -4.49
C ASP A 345 -10.98 16.40 -4.22
N VAL A 346 -11.70 15.39 -4.73
CA VAL A 346 -11.30 13.98 -4.61
C VAL A 346 -10.50 13.55 -5.83
N GLY A 347 -9.20 13.33 -5.63
CA GLY A 347 -8.28 12.99 -6.71
C GLY A 347 -8.05 11.49 -6.93
N PRO A 348 -7.40 11.13 -8.05
CA PRO A 348 -7.18 9.75 -8.46
C PRO A 348 -6.20 9.01 -7.54
N ILE A 349 -6.31 7.69 -7.54
CA ILE A 349 -5.41 6.81 -6.79
C ILE A 349 -4.89 5.65 -7.63
N GLY A 350 -3.87 4.97 -7.14
CA GLY A 350 -3.35 3.73 -7.73
C GLY A 350 -4.01 2.47 -7.16
N GLY A 351 -4.28 1.48 -8.02
CA GLY A 351 -4.64 0.13 -7.60
C GLY A 351 -6.07 -0.02 -7.04
N ILE A 352 -7.03 0.74 -7.56
CA ILE A 352 -8.42 0.73 -7.07
C ILE A 352 -9.05 -0.67 -7.08
N GLN A 353 -8.70 -1.52 -8.03
CA GLN A 353 -9.18 -2.91 -8.07
C GLN A 353 -8.74 -3.69 -6.83
N GLN A 354 -7.45 -3.63 -6.48
CA GLN A 354 -6.92 -4.28 -5.28
C GLN A 354 -7.59 -3.73 -4.02
N LYS A 355 -7.84 -2.42 -3.97
CA LYS A 355 -8.52 -1.76 -2.86
C LYS A 355 -9.98 -2.23 -2.68
N MET A 356 -10.73 -2.36 -3.77
CA MET A 356 -12.10 -2.92 -3.74
C MET A 356 -12.11 -4.38 -3.24
N TYR A 357 -11.14 -5.21 -3.65
CA TYR A 357 -11.01 -6.56 -3.10
C TYR A 357 -10.64 -6.56 -1.61
N GLY A 358 -9.82 -5.60 -1.16
CA GLY A 358 -9.51 -5.40 0.26
C GLY A 358 -10.76 -5.03 1.07
N ALA A 359 -11.57 -4.11 0.54
CA ALA A 359 -12.84 -3.72 1.14
C ALA A 359 -13.79 -4.91 1.35
N VAL A 360 -14.00 -5.73 0.31
CA VAL A 360 -14.86 -6.93 0.43
C VAL A 360 -14.28 -7.96 1.38
N ARG A 361 -12.95 -8.18 1.34
CA ARG A 361 -12.27 -9.11 2.26
C ARG A 361 -12.57 -8.75 3.71
N ASP A 362 -12.60 -7.46 4.02
CA ASP A 362 -12.75 -6.95 5.38
C ASP A 362 -14.18 -6.56 5.74
N GLY A 363 -15.15 -6.90 4.88
CA GLY A 363 -16.58 -6.88 5.20
C GLY A 363 -17.35 -5.64 4.78
N ALA A 364 -16.71 -4.68 4.10
CA ALA A 364 -17.41 -3.50 3.59
C ALA A 364 -18.37 -3.89 2.45
N THR A 365 -19.54 -3.27 2.44
CA THR A 365 -20.59 -3.49 1.42
C THR A 365 -20.71 -2.33 0.44
N TRP A 366 -20.18 -1.17 0.83
CA TRP A 366 -20.09 0.03 0.00
C TRP A 366 -18.64 0.45 -0.17
N PHE A 367 -18.36 1.05 -1.33
CA PHE A 367 -17.05 1.61 -1.66
C PHE A 367 -17.20 2.99 -2.29
N LEU A 368 -16.56 4.00 -1.70
CA LEU A 368 -16.43 5.33 -2.29
C LEU A 368 -15.20 5.36 -3.20
N ALA A 369 -15.42 5.62 -4.49
CA ALA A 369 -14.38 5.64 -5.52
C ALA A 369 -14.24 7.03 -6.15
N PRO A 370 -13.02 7.55 -6.35
CA PRO A 370 -12.81 8.78 -7.11
C PRO A 370 -13.37 8.64 -8.53
N VAL A 371 -14.07 9.66 -9.03
CA VAL A 371 -14.59 9.66 -10.42
C VAL A 371 -13.48 9.42 -11.43
N ALA A 372 -12.28 9.96 -11.18
CA ALA A 372 -11.11 9.79 -12.03
C ALA A 372 -10.67 8.32 -12.18
N ASN A 373 -11.02 7.45 -11.23
CA ASN A 373 -10.72 6.01 -11.29
C ASN A 373 -11.84 5.17 -11.91
N CYS A 374 -12.98 5.76 -12.32
CA CYS A 374 -14.08 4.99 -12.91
C CYS A 374 -13.69 4.06 -14.08
N PRO A 375 -12.75 4.42 -14.98
CA PRO A 375 -12.28 3.48 -16.02
C PRO A 375 -11.73 2.16 -15.48
N ASP A 376 -11.07 2.18 -14.31
CA ASP A 376 -10.51 0.99 -13.66
C ASP A 376 -11.55 0.24 -12.81
N VAL A 377 -12.62 0.92 -12.40
CA VAL A 377 -13.74 0.35 -11.63
C VAL A 377 -14.70 -0.44 -12.53
N VAL A 378 -15.08 0.12 -13.69
CA VAL A 378 -16.10 -0.48 -14.55
C VAL A 378 -15.67 -1.87 -15.02
N GLY A 379 -16.47 -2.89 -14.69
CA GLY A 379 -16.19 -4.29 -15.01
C GLY A 379 -15.29 -5.03 -14.02
N ASN A 380 -14.78 -4.34 -12.99
CA ASN A 380 -13.87 -4.92 -11.98
C ASN A 380 -14.44 -4.85 -10.55
N VAL A 381 -15.70 -4.44 -10.38
CA VAL A 381 -16.37 -4.42 -9.08
C VAL A 381 -16.53 -5.86 -8.57
N PRO A 382 -15.97 -6.22 -7.39
CA PRO A 382 -16.15 -7.55 -6.83
C PRO A 382 -17.60 -7.84 -6.43
N ASP A 383 -18.00 -9.11 -6.48
CA ASP A 383 -19.35 -9.53 -6.09
C ASP A 383 -19.67 -9.09 -4.64
N GLY A 384 -20.85 -8.48 -4.47
CA GLY A 384 -21.31 -8.03 -3.15
C GLY A 384 -20.85 -6.63 -2.73
N LEU A 385 -20.08 -5.93 -3.57
CA LEU A 385 -19.67 -4.55 -3.35
C LEU A 385 -20.49 -3.58 -4.19
N HIS A 386 -21.03 -2.54 -3.57
CA HIS A 386 -21.64 -1.40 -4.24
C HIS A 386 -20.63 -0.25 -4.33
N VAL A 387 -20.44 0.33 -5.52
CA VAL A 387 -19.46 1.41 -5.71
C VAL A 387 -20.17 2.71 -6.04
N ALA A 388 -20.06 3.70 -5.14
CA ALA A 388 -20.47 5.07 -5.39
C ALA A 388 -19.26 5.87 -5.88
N ARG A 389 -19.46 6.66 -6.94
CA ARG A 389 -18.41 7.55 -7.44
C ARG A 389 -18.52 8.91 -6.73
N VAL A 390 -17.39 9.52 -6.42
CA VAL A 390 -17.31 10.82 -5.75
C VAL A 390 -16.24 11.69 -6.41
N ALA A 391 -16.56 12.96 -6.65
CA ALA A 391 -15.64 13.95 -7.19
C ALA A 391 -15.17 14.96 -6.13
N THR A 392 -15.97 15.20 -5.09
CA THR A 392 -15.67 16.15 -4.01
C THR A 392 -15.96 15.57 -2.63
N LEU A 393 -15.46 16.21 -1.58
CA LEU A 393 -15.72 15.87 -0.19
C LEU A 393 -17.20 16.00 0.15
N ALA A 394 -17.87 17.04 -0.35
CA ALA A 394 -19.31 17.21 -0.21
C ALA A 394 -20.08 16.04 -0.83
N GLU A 395 -19.74 15.62 -2.06
CA GLU A 395 -20.36 14.43 -2.68
C GLU A 395 -20.07 13.15 -1.89
N ALA A 396 -18.86 13.00 -1.34
CA ALA A 396 -18.48 11.86 -0.53
C ALA A 396 -19.24 11.79 0.80
N ARG A 397 -19.47 12.95 1.44
CA ARG A 397 -20.27 13.08 2.65
C ARG A 397 -21.74 12.77 2.38
N ASP A 398 -22.31 13.37 1.33
CA ASP A 398 -23.68 13.09 0.89
C ASP A 398 -23.87 11.59 0.60
N ALA A 399 -22.88 10.95 -0.03
CA ALA A 399 -22.89 9.51 -0.27
C ALA A 399 -22.85 8.71 1.03
N MET A 400 -21.98 9.07 1.98
CA MET A 400 -21.88 8.43 3.30
C MET A 400 -23.21 8.51 4.04
N THR A 401 -23.79 9.70 4.17
CA THR A 401 -25.09 9.93 4.83
C THR A 401 -26.22 9.15 4.14
N ALA A 402 -26.28 9.16 2.80
CA ALA A 402 -27.28 8.39 2.06
C ALA A 402 -27.11 6.87 2.26
N ILE A 403 -25.89 6.37 2.38
CA ILE A 403 -25.63 4.96 2.67
C ILE A 403 -26.09 4.60 4.08
N GLY A 404 -25.73 5.40 5.10
CA GLY A 404 -26.18 5.21 6.48
C GLY A 404 -27.70 5.18 6.58
N ALA A 405 -28.39 6.10 5.90
CA ALA A 405 -29.85 6.15 5.83
C ALA A 405 -30.51 4.98 5.04
N GLY A 406 -29.72 4.09 4.41
CA GLY A 406 -30.23 3.00 3.58
C GLY A 406 -30.73 3.42 2.19
N GLU A 407 -30.37 4.62 1.75
CA GLU A 407 -30.77 5.25 0.48
C GLU A 407 -29.68 5.18 -0.61
N GLY A 408 -28.54 4.53 -0.32
CA GLY A 408 -27.38 4.42 -1.19
C GLY A 408 -27.66 3.87 -2.61
N GLY A 409 -28.75 3.12 -2.80
CA GLY A 409 -29.16 2.60 -4.11
C GLY A 409 -29.47 3.67 -5.18
N THR A 410 -29.58 4.94 -4.78
CA THR A 410 -29.78 6.08 -5.68
C THR A 410 -28.49 6.80 -6.09
N LEU A 411 -27.36 6.44 -5.47
CA LEU A 411 -26.09 7.12 -5.68
C LEU A 411 -25.56 6.93 -7.11
N ALA A 412 -24.84 7.94 -7.58
CA ALA A 412 -24.14 7.85 -8.85
C ALA A 412 -23.06 6.75 -8.78
N THR A 413 -23.07 5.87 -9.77
CA THR A 413 -22.09 4.78 -9.91
C THR A 413 -21.20 5.05 -11.12
N CYS A 414 -20.03 4.40 -11.18
CA CYS A 414 -19.21 4.45 -12.39
C CYS A 414 -19.94 3.77 -13.55
N GLY A 415 -20.23 4.53 -14.61
CA GLY A 415 -20.96 4.07 -15.79
C GLY A 415 -20.13 4.13 -17.08
N PRO A 416 -20.75 3.79 -18.22
CA PRO A 416 -20.08 3.83 -19.52
C PRO A 416 -19.77 5.25 -20.02
N ALA A 417 -20.44 6.28 -19.50
CA ALA A 417 -20.24 7.66 -19.92
C ALA A 417 -18.89 8.22 -19.43
N GLU A 418 -18.44 7.80 -18.24
CA GLU A 418 -17.17 8.21 -17.65
C GLU A 418 -15.95 7.62 -18.38
N GLN A 419 -16.11 6.54 -19.16
CA GLN A 419 -15.02 5.98 -19.99
C GLN A 419 -14.59 6.91 -21.13
N GLN A 420 -15.45 7.85 -21.57
CA GLN A 420 -15.16 8.71 -22.72
C GLN A 420 -14.39 9.98 -22.37
N GLN A 421 -14.46 10.47 -21.13
CA GLN A 421 -13.74 11.68 -20.72
C GLN A 421 -12.24 11.44 -20.51
N ALA A 422 -11.83 10.23 -20.09
CA ALA A 422 -10.41 9.86 -19.96
C ALA A 422 -9.71 9.55 -21.30
N GLY A 423 -10.45 9.32 -22.38
CA GLY A 423 -9.90 8.99 -23.70
C GLY A 423 -9.65 10.20 -24.62
N GLY A 424 -9.93 11.42 -24.15
CA GLY A 424 -9.83 12.66 -24.94
C GLY A 424 -8.52 13.45 -24.76
N ALA A 425 -7.67 13.07 -23.80
CA ALA A 425 -6.35 13.64 -23.58
C ALA A 425 -5.29 12.64 -24.08
N GLY A 426 -4.98 12.70 -25.38
CA GLY A 426 -3.97 11.88 -26.03
C GLY A 426 -3.28 12.61 -27.16
#